data_AF-A0A2Z7C822-F1
#
_entry.id   AF-A0A2Z7C822-F1
#
_cell.length_a   1.000
_cell.length_b   1.000
_cell.length_c   1.000
_cell.angle_alpha   90.00
_cell.angle_beta   90.00
_cell.angle_gamma   90.00
#
_symmetry.space_group_name_H-M   'P 1'
#
loop_
_entity.id
_entity.type
_entity.pdbx_description
1 polymer ?
#
loop_
_entity_poly.entity_id
_entity_poly.type
_entity_poly.pdbx_seq_one_letter_code
_entity_poly.pdbx_strand_id
1 'polypeptide(L)'
;MFSKEEYDDWKIRMQAHLAAQDDDMWFVIIDGPMKIMKANSAIAITDGAPRCVEKNRHEYTNEDKKKANLDNVAKDILYKTLDKNMFSKLNELLWILIFRNLKNDFTSLR
;
A
#
# COMPACT_ATOMS: atom_id res chain seq x y z
N MET A 1 11.10 21.91 15.89
CA MET A 1 9.99 21.78 14.93
C MET A 1 10.52 20.93 13.78
N PHE A 2 9.78 19.92 13.31
CA PHE A 2 10.25 19.03 12.24
C PHE A 2 10.54 19.81 10.95
N SER A 3 11.56 19.39 10.20
CA SER A 3 11.65 19.76 8.78
C SER A 3 10.50 19.10 7.99
N LYS A 4 10.21 19.59 6.78
CA LYS A 4 9.16 19.02 5.93
C LYS A 4 9.42 17.53 5.64
N GLU A 5 10.66 17.20 5.32
CA GLU A 5 11.10 15.82 5.03
C GLU A 5 10.98 14.93 6.27
N GLU A 6 11.37 15.43 7.44
CA GLU A 6 11.24 14.70 8.70
C GLU A 6 9.78 14.48 9.10
N TYR A 7 8.90 15.43 8.79
CA TYR A 7 7.46 15.30 9.00
C TYR A 7 6.84 14.25 8.07
N ASP A 8 7.21 14.24 6.80
CA ASP A 8 6.72 13.26 5.83
C ASP A 8 7.20 11.84 6.17
N ASP A 9 8.48 11.68 6.55
CA ASP A 9 9.04 10.42 7.03
C ASP A 9 8.33 9.93 8.30
N TRP A 10 8.14 10.81 9.28
CA TRP A 10 7.41 10.51 10.50
C TRP A 10 5.97 10.06 10.20
N LYS A 11 5.28 10.79 9.33
CA LYS A 11 3.88 10.51 8.98
C LYS A 11 3.73 9.13 8.37
N ILE A 12 4.59 8.74 7.42
CA ILE A 12 4.55 7.41 6.78
C ILE A 12 4.83 6.30 7.80
N ARG A 13 5.88 6.45 8.63
CA ARG A 13 6.24 5.45 9.65
C ARG A 13 5.14 5.29 10.69
N MET A 14 4.51 6.38 11.10
CA MET A 14 3.42 6.37 12.06
C MET A 14 2.17 5.70 11.49
N GLN A 15 1.84 5.98 10.22
CA GLN A 15 0.72 5.32 9.55
C GLN A 15 0.91 3.80 9.44
N ALA A 16 2.12 3.35 9.10
CA ALA A 16 2.43 1.92 9.05
C ALA A 16 2.38 1.26 10.43
N HIS A 17 2.92 1.92 11.46
CA HIS A 17 2.89 1.41 12.83
C HIS A 17 1.47 1.18 13.34
N LEU A 18 0.59 2.15 13.09
CA LEU A 18 -0.79 2.08 13.55
C LEU A 18 -1.60 1.06 12.74
N ALA A 19 -1.33 0.91 11.44
CA ALA A 19 -1.92 -0.13 10.61
C ALA A 19 -1.51 -1.57 10.99
N ALA A 20 -0.38 -1.73 11.71
CA ALA A 20 0.13 -3.02 12.15
C ALA A 20 -0.39 -3.48 13.53
N GLN A 21 -0.95 -2.56 14.33
CA GLN A 21 -1.43 -2.90 15.67
C GLN A 21 -2.79 -3.59 15.64
N ASP A 22 -3.70 -3.14 14.77
CA ASP A 22 -5.01 -3.74 14.56
C ASP A 22 -5.61 -3.23 13.24
N ASP A 23 -6.04 -4.16 12.39
CA ASP A 23 -6.70 -3.89 11.11
C ASP A 23 -8.02 -3.10 11.27
N ASP A 24 -8.70 -3.18 12.40
CA ASP A 24 -9.96 -2.45 12.63
C ASP A 24 -9.73 -1.02 13.15
N MET A 25 -8.52 -0.66 13.58
CA MET A 25 -8.30 0.58 14.34
C MET A 25 -7.82 1.77 13.49
N TRP A 26 -6.87 1.57 12.57
CA TRP A 26 -6.31 2.67 11.77
C TRP A 26 -7.00 2.87 10.41
N PHE A 27 -7.81 1.89 10.05
CA PHE A 27 -8.68 1.93 8.90
C PHE A 27 -9.88 2.87 9.09
N VAL A 28 -10.30 3.11 10.33
CA VAL A 28 -11.32 4.06 10.77
C VAL A 28 -10.88 5.53 10.63
N ILE A 29 -9.58 5.81 10.50
CA ILE A 29 -9.05 7.16 10.72
C ILE A 29 -8.72 7.92 9.43
N ILE A 30 -8.31 7.23 8.35
CA ILE A 30 -7.92 7.91 7.10
C ILE A 30 -8.89 7.64 5.93
N ASP A 31 -9.56 6.48 5.87
CA ASP A 31 -10.45 6.07 4.74
C ASP A 31 -11.77 5.37 5.14
N GLY A 32 -11.93 4.89 6.37
CA GLY A 32 -12.77 3.71 6.62
C GLY A 32 -12.10 2.42 6.07
N PRO A 33 -12.50 1.22 6.52
CA PRO A 33 -11.66 0.01 6.49
C PRO A 33 -11.16 -0.59 5.17
N MET A 34 -10.19 -1.51 5.28
CA MET A 34 -9.25 -2.08 4.29
C MET A 34 -9.61 -2.21 2.81
N LYS A 35 -8.58 -2.30 1.97
CA LYS A 35 -8.68 -2.53 0.52
C LYS A 35 -7.91 -3.78 0.12
N ILE A 36 -8.60 -4.92 0.16
CA ILE A 36 -8.05 -6.24 -0.17
C ILE A 36 -8.01 -6.38 -1.70
N MET A 37 -6.97 -7.00 -2.26
CA MET A 37 -6.81 -7.18 -3.71
C MET A 37 -7.15 -8.64 -4.13
N LYS A 38 -7.71 -8.84 -5.33
CA LYS A 38 -7.87 -10.15 -6.00
C LYS A 38 -7.17 -10.16 -7.35
N ALA A 39 -6.77 -11.34 -7.81
CA ALA A 39 -6.33 -11.53 -9.19
C ALA A 39 -7.50 -11.26 -10.15
N ASN A 40 -7.25 -10.48 -11.21
CA ASN A 40 -8.20 -10.22 -12.26
C ASN A 40 -8.07 -11.30 -13.35
N SER A 41 -8.90 -12.35 -13.24
CA SER A 41 -8.91 -13.48 -14.16
C SER A 41 -9.20 -13.07 -15.61
N ALA A 42 -9.85 -11.93 -15.85
CA ALA A 42 -10.18 -11.45 -17.20
C ALA A 42 -8.98 -10.84 -17.96
N ILE A 43 -8.01 -10.26 -17.24
CA ILE A 43 -6.83 -9.59 -17.84
C ILE A 43 -5.60 -10.51 -17.85
N ALA A 44 -5.53 -11.49 -16.94
CA ALA A 44 -4.45 -12.47 -16.92
C ALA A 44 -4.35 -13.31 -18.22
N ILE A 45 -5.44 -13.37 -18.99
CA ILE A 45 -5.51 -14.12 -20.26
C ILE A 45 -4.80 -13.37 -21.41
N THR A 46 -4.69 -12.03 -21.34
CA THR A 46 -4.19 -11.20 -22.45
C THR A 46 -2.70 -10.89 -22.39
N ASP A 47 -2.07 -10.84 -21.21
CA ASP A 47 -0.66 -10.40 -21.05
C ASP A 47 0.23 -11.35 -20.24
N GLY A 48 -0.27 -12.53 -19.82
CA GLY A 48 0.51 -13.56 -19.13
C GLY A 48 0.98 -13.22 -17.69
N ALA A 49 0.82 -11.96 -17.27
CA ALA A 49 1.11 -11.50 -15.92
C ALA A 49 -0.20 -11.31 -15.11
N PRO A 50 -0.33 -11.89 -13.90
CA PRO A 50 -1.50 -11.67 -13.06
C PRO A 50 -1.65 -10.19 -12.67
N ARG A 51 -2.70 -9.52 -13.18
CA ARG A 51 -3.05 -8.15 -12.76
C ARG A 51 -3.99 -8.22 -11.54
N CYS A 52 -3.60 -7.61 -10.42
CA CYS A 52 -4.45 -7.54 -9.22
C CYS A 52 -5.42 -6.35 -9.30
N VAL A 53 -6.67 -6.55 -8.88
CA VAL A 53 -7.73 -5.52 -8.78
C VAL A 53 -8.33 -5.51 -7.38
N GLU A 54 -8.87 -4.37 -6.95
CA GLU A 54 -9.48 -4.23 -5.61
C GLU A 54 -10.67 -5.19 -5.50
N LYS A 55 -10.63 -6.11 -4.53
CA LYS A 55 -11.83 -6.82 -4.09
C LYS A 55 -12.80 -5.77 -3.58
N ASN A 56 -14.07 -5.95 -3.92
CA ASN A 56 -15.11 -5.15 -3.29
C ASN A 56 -15.11 -5.45 -1.78
N ARG A 57 -15.26 -4.42 -0.94
CA ARG A 57 -15.27 -4.54 0.53
C ARG A 57 -16.25 -5.58 1.06
N HIS A 58 -17.33 -5.87 0.33
CA HIS A 58 -18.32 -6.89 0.71
C HIS A 58 -17.87 -8.34 0.46
N GLU A 59 -16.77 -8.53 -0.27
CA GLU A 59 -16.22 -9.84 -0.63
C GLU A 59 -15.08 -10.29 0.30
N TYR A 60 -14.76 -9.52 1.35
CA TYR A 60 -13.61 -9.78 2.20
C TYR A 60 -13.88 -10.91 3.16
N THR A 61 -13.06 -11.97 3.09
CA THR A 61 -13.12 -13.04 4.09
C THR A 61 -12.23 -12.72 5.30
N ASN A 62 -12.43 -13.42 6.41
CA ASN A 62 -11.59 -13.26 7.60
C ASN A 62 -10.13 -13.63 7.32
N GLU A 63 -9.91 -14.57 6.40
CA GLU A 63 -8.57 -14.95 5.92
C GLU A 63 -7.92 -13.82 5.14
N ASP A 64 -8.68 -13.12 4.29
CA ASP A 64 -8.18 -11.96 3.55
C ASP A 64 -7.74 -10.84 4.51
N LYS A 65 -8.55 -10.57 5.56
CA LYS A 65 -8.21 -9.58 6.59
C LYS A 65 -6.92 -9.96 7.30
N LYS A 66 -6.86 -11.19 7.84
CA LYS A 66 -5.67 -11.70 8.54
C LYS A 66 -4.41 -11.60 7.70
N LYS A 67 -4.50 -11.89 6.39
CA LYS A 67 -3.36 -11.77 5.47
C LYS A 67 -2.91 -10.33 5.31
N ALA A 68 -3.85 -9.40 5.14
CA ALA A 68 -3.51 -8.00 4.99
C ALA A 68 -2.95 -7.37 6.29
N ASN A 69 -3.39 -7.81 7.48
CA ASN A 69 -2.73 -7.45 8.74
C ASN A 69 -1.27 -7.86 8.75
N LEU A 70 -0.97 -9.09 8.33
CA LEU A 70 0.40 -9.58 8.28
C LEU A 70 1.27 -8.75 7.32
N ASP A 71 0.70 -8.31 6.19
CA ASP A 71 1.39 -7.38 5.28
C ASP A 71 1.64 -6.01 5.92
N ASN A 72 0.72 -5.50 6.75
CA ASN A 72 0.89 -4.24 7.48
C ASN A 72 1.97 -4.37 8.57
N VAL A 73 1.95 -5.46 9.33
CA VAL A 73 2.98 -5.80 10.32
C VAL A 73 4.35 -5.90 9.66
N ALA A 74 4.43 -6.56 8.49
CA ALA A 74 5.67 -6.65 7.73
C ALA A 74 6.19 -5.28 7.28
N LYS A 75 5.29 -4.39 6.81
CA LYS A 75 5.64 -3.01 6.44
C LYS A 75 6.14 -2.19 7.62
N ASP A 76 5.49 -2.27 8.78
CA ASP A 76 5.92 -1.56 9.99
C ASP A 76 7.32 -2.00 10.42
N ILE A 77 7.56 -3.30 10.48
CA ILE A 77 8.89 -3.86 10.82
C ILE A 77 9.93 -3.37 9.80
N LEU A 78 9.63 -3.41 8.51
CA LEU A 78 10.54 -2.95 7.47
C LEU A 78 10.84 -1.45 7.63
N TYR A 79 9.84 -0.61 7.79
CA TYR A 79 10.03 0.84 7.91
C TYR A 79 10.77 1.24 9.20
N LYS A 80 10.60 0.50 10.29
CA LYS A 80 11.37 0.70 11.54
C LYS A 80 12.83 0.29 11.41
N THR A 81 13.12 -0.73 10.62
CA THR A 81 14.47 -1.30 10.47
C THR A 81 15.31 -0.59 9.41
N LEU A 82 14.69 0.06 8.42
CA LEU A 82 15.40 0.83 7.42
C LEU A 82 16.02 2.11 8.01
N ASP A 83 17.31 2.30 7.71
CA ASP A 83 17.98 3.58 7.96
C ASP A 83 17.38 4.68 7.07
N LYS A 84 17.59 5.94 7.47
CA LYS A 84 16.97 7.11 6.84
C LYS A 84 17.28 7.18 5.34
N ASN A 85 18.53 6.90 4.92
CA ASN A 85 18.94 7.02 3.53
C ASN A 85 18.29 5.93 2.65
N MET A 86 18.17 4.70 3.17
CA MET A 86 17.48 3.63 2.45
C MET A 86 15.97 3.88 2.37
N PHE A 87 15.36 4.39 3.45
CA PHE A 87 13.95 4.72 3.48
C PHE A 87 13.60 5.82 2.45
N SER A 88 14.39 6.89 2.38
CA SER A 88 14.17 7.97 1.39
C SER A 88 14.28 7.47 -0.05
N LYS A 89 15.28 6.63 -0.36
CA LYS A 89 15.42 6.01 -1.70
C LYS A 89 14.24 5.12 -2.06
N LEU A 90 13.74 4.34 -1.10
CA LEU A 90 12.58 3.48 -1.32
C LEU A 90 11.32 4.29 -1.63
N ASN A 91 11.11 5.40 -0.91
CA ASN A 91 10.01 6.32 -1.19
C ASN A 91 10.14 6.96 -2.57
N GLU A 92 11.33 7.40 -2.97
CA GLU A 92 11.58 7.98 -4.30
C GLU A 92 11.23 7.00 -5.43
N LEU A 93 11.67 5.74 -5.32
CA LEU A 93 11.34 4.69 -6.29
C LEU A 93 9.84 4.40 -6.35
N LEU A 94 9.16 4.40 -5.19
CA LEU A 94 7.71 4.23 -5.09
C LEU A 94 6.96 5.35 -5.82
N TRP A 95 7.39 6.61 -5.64
CA TRP A 95 6.83 7.74 -6.37
C TRP A 95 7.02 7.60 -7.88
N ILE A 96 8.23 7.24 -8.34
CA ILE A 96 8.50 7.01 -9.77
C ILE A 96 7.57 5.94 -10.36
N LEU A 97 7.37 4.83 -9.65
CA LEU A 97 6.48 3.76 -10.09
C LEU A 97 5.01 4.21 -10.15
N ILE A 98 4.53 4.95 -9.15
CA ILE A 98 3.16 5.50 -9.14
C ILE A 98 2.96 6.46 -10.32
N PHE A 99 3.89 7.41 -10.53
CA PHE A 99 3.82 8.34 -11.66
C PHE A 99 3.86 7.62 -13.01
N ARG A 100 4.68 6.58 -13.14
CA ARG A 100 4.75 5.76 -14.36
C ARG A 100 3.42 5.05 -14.63
N ASN A 101 2.82 4.45 -13.61
CA ASN A 101 1.53 3.74 -13.75
C ASN A 101 0.39 4.72 -14.10
N LEU A 102 0.31 5.87 -13.43
CA LEU A 102 -0.66 6.91 -13.75
C LEU A 102 -0.52 7.40 -15.20
N LYS A 103 0.71 7.64 -15.67
CA LYS A 103 0.98 8.06 -17.05
C LYS A 103 0.51 7.01 -18.07
N ASN A 104 0.76 5.73 -17.78
CA ASN A 104 0.34 4.62 -18.65
C ASN A 104 -1.19 4.51 -18.74
N ASP A 105 -1.91 4.67 -17.62
CA ASP A 105 -3.37 4.66 -17.60
C ASP A 105 -3.94 5.81 -18.45
N PHE A 106 -3.38 7.02 -18.37
CA PHE A 106 -3.78 8.16 -19.21
C PHE A 106 -3.50 7.96 -20.70
N THR A 107 -2.39 7.30 -21.07
CA THR A 107 -2.10 7.00 -22.48
C THR A 107 -2.93 5.86 -23.05
N SER A 108 -3.48 4.98 -22.22
CA SER A 108 -4.32 3.85 -22.65
C SER A 108 -5.76 4.24 -22.98
N LEU A 109 -6.17 5.46 -22.59
CA LEU A 109 -7.50 6.03 -22.79
C LEU A 109 -7.61 6.90 -24.07
N ARG A 110 -6.63 6.84 -24.98
CA ARG A 110 -6.58 7.62 -26.22
C ARG A 110 -6.42 6.69 -27.42
#